data_AF-A0A966QX82-F1
#
_entry.id   AF-A0A966QX82-F1
#
_cell.length_a   1.000
_cell.length_b   1.000
_cell.length_c   1.000
_cell.angle_alpha   90.00
_cell.angle_beta   90.00
_cell.angle_gamma   90.00
#
_symmetry.space_group_name_H-M   'P 1'
#
loop_
_entity.id
_entity.type
_entity.pdbx_description
1 polymer ?
#
loop_
_entity_poly.entity_id
_entity_poly.type
_entity_poly.pdbx_seq_one_letter_code
_entity_poly.pdbx_strand_id
1 'polypeptide(L)'
;AVKNGDALTIQWKTPLLFAGNWLPSYIDKGQVSRRLMVANFAKNVYNPDTTLKQRILQTELPAFVYRCVLSYKQLLSIGHHKGIWQVCPDYFLEQQEELRMERNPLYKYLVENTRYKRGAVVKIEDIRTNFSEWLGKKVSKLDNGTFGQVNTEYVVEVCKICKSCNNEHSKSCCENSDRKTRVTRTIVRNLEFFSNE
;
A
#
# COMPACT_ATOMS: atom_id res chain seq x y z
N ALA A 1 -6.54 -14.89 -30.13
CA ALA A 1 -7.27 -16.00 -29.48
C ALA A 1 -8.48 -16.31 -30.34
N VAL A 2 -8.70 -17.59 -30.65
CA VAL A 2 -9.87 -18.04 -31.43
C VAL A 2 -10.85 -18.68 -30.45
N LYS A 3 -12.13 -18.30 -30.52
CA LYS A 3 -13.17 -18.91 -29.69
C LYS A 3 -13.20 -20.43 -29.97
N ASN A 4 -13.21 -21.26 -28.92
CA ASN A 4 -13.11 -22.73 -28.96
C ASN A 4 -11.79 -23.29 -29.51
N GLY A 5 -10.72 -22.50 -29.59
CA GLY A 5 -9.36 -23.00 -29.86
C GLY A 5 -8.62 -23.44 -28.60
N ASP A 6 -7.41 -23.96 -28.78
CA ASP A 6 -6.54 -24.37 -27.68
C ASP A 6 -6.14 -23.19 -26.78
N ALA A 7 -5.85 -23.51 -25.52
CA ALA A 7 -5.38 -22.53 -24.55
C ALA A 7 -4.04 -21.93 -25.00
N LEU A 8 -3.98 -20.60 -25.05
CA LEU A 8 -2.76 -19.86 -25.39
C LEU A 8 -2.19 -19.22 -24.13
N THR A 9 -0.89 -19.43 -23.90
CA THR A 9 -0.14 -18.69 -22.88
C THR A 9 0.63 -17.55 -23.56
N ILE A 10 0.36 -16.31 -23.17
CA ILE A 10 1.01 -15.12 -23.72
C ILE A 10 1.54 -14.22 -22.61
N GLN A 11 2.68 -13.58 -22.85
CA GLN A 11 3.12 -12.46 -22.03
C GLN A 11 2.40 -11.18 -22.48
N TRP A 12 1.59 -10.61 -21.61
CA TRP A 12 0.90 -9.36 -21.89
C TRP A 12 1.88 -8.18 -21.80
N LYS A 13 2.08 -7.46 -22.91
CA LYS A 13 2.99 -6.31 -22.99
C LYS A 13 2.27 -4.95 -23.07
N THR A 14 0.97 -4.97 -23.32
CA THR A 14 0.19 -3.76 -23.58
C THR A 14 -0.23 -3.10 -22.26
N PRO A 15 0.03 -1.80 -22.04
CA PRO A 15 -0.52 -1.08 -20.90
C PRO A 15 -2.05 -1.12 -20.90
N LEU A 16 -2.66 -1.19 -19.72
CA LEU A 16 -4.11 -1.17 -19.57
C LEU A 16 -4.54 0.24 -19.13
N LEU A 17 -5.58 0.76 -19.77
CA LEU A 17 -6.25 2.00 -19.38
C LEU A 17 -7.65 1.66 -18.86
N PHE A 18 -7.97 2.14 -17.68
CA PHE A 18 -9.30 2.01 -17.08
C PHE A 18 -9.89 3.41 -16.89
N ALA A 19 -11.20 3.53 -17.10
CA ALA A 19 -11.95 4.73 -16.80
C ALA A 19 -13.24 4.32 -16.09
N GLY A 20 -13.51 4.91 -14.93
CA GLY A 20 -14.67 4.59 -14.12
C GLY A 20 -14.77 5.49 -12.90
N ASN A 21 -15.94 5.50 -12.29
CA ASN A 21 -16.22 6.30 -11.09
C ASN A 21 -15.73 5.64 -9.80
N TRP A 22 -15.40 4.35 -9.87
CA TRP A 22 -14.98 3.54 -8.74
C TRP A 22 -13.68 2.83 -9.07
N LEU A 23 -12.81 2.72 -8.08
CA LEU A 23 -11.61 1.92 -8.19
C LEU A 23 -11.96 0.42 -8.22
N PRO A 24 -11.15 -0.41 -8.90
CA PRO A 24 -11.36 -1.86 -8.90
C PRO A 24 -11.41 -2.42 -7.47
N SER A 25 -12.35 -3.35 -7.23
CA SER A 25 -12.50 -3.97 -5.91
C SER A 25 -11.44 -5.06 -5.71
N TYR A 26 -10.38 -4.75 -4.97
CA TYR A 26 -9.36 -5.69 -4.53
C TYR A 26 -8.82 -5.31 -3.15
N ILE A 27 -8.22 -6.29 -2.46
CA ILE A 27 -7.42 -6.06 -1.26
C ILE A 27 -5.97 -5.93 -1.68
N ASP A 28 -5.34 -4.79 -1.38
CA ASP A 28 -3.93 -4.63 -1.71
C ASP A 28 -3.02 -5.17 -0.64
N LYS A 29 -2.02 -5.96 -1.06
CA LYS A 29 -0.91 -6.43 -0.22
C LYS A 29 0.43 -5.91 -0.76
N GLY A 30 0.43 -4.71 -1.34
CA GLY A 30 1.58 -4.09 -1.98
C GLY A 30 1.84 -4.58 -3.41
N GLN A 31 0.89 -5.29 -4.03
CA GLN A 31 1.05 -5.82 -5.38
C GLN A 31 0.38 -4.94 -6.41
N VAL A 32 -0.80 -4.41 -6.13
CA VAL A 32 -1.61 -3.75 -7.16
C VAL A 32 -1.38 -2.24 -7.16
N SER A 33 -1.34 -1.58 -6.00
CA SER A 33 -1.14 -0.12 -5.92
C SER A 33 0.17 0.35 -6.57
N ARG A 34 1.25 -0.45 -6.50
CA ARG A 34 2.53 -0.15 -7.17
C ARG A 34 2.48 -0.19 -8.70
N ARG A 35 1.37 -0.64 -9.29
CA ARG A 35 1.17 -0.81 -10.74
C ARG A 35 0.03 0.04 -11.29
N LEU A 36 -0.71 0.75 -10.44
CA LEU A 36 -1.86 1.55 -10.84
C LEU A 36 -1.54 3.03 -10.67
N MET A 37 -1.57 3.79 -11.77
CA MET A 37 -1.58 5.25 -11.73
C MET A 37 -3.01 5.73 -11.86
N VAL A 38 -3.48 6.51 -10.89
CA VAL A 38 -4.84 7.03 -10.83
C VAL A 38 -4.81 8.51 -11.20
N ALA A 39 -5.68 8.91 -12.12
CA ALA A 39 -5.89 10.31 -12.49
C ALA A 39 -7.37 10.66 -12.22
N ASN A 40 -7.60 11.49 -11.22
CA ASN A 40 -8.94 11.90 -10.80
C ASN A 40 -9.43 13.08 -11.64
N PHE A 41 -10.57 12.88 -12.32
CA PHE A 41 -11.28 13.93 -13.03
C PHE A 41 -12.31 14.57 -12.08
N ALA A 42 -11.83 15.38 -11.13
CA ALA A 42 -12.66 15.96 -10.07
C ALA A 42 -13.65 17.05 -10.53
N LYS A 43 -13.48 17.57 -11.76
CA LYS A 43 -14.34 18.63 -12.30
C LYS A 43 -15.59 18.03 -12.94
N ASN A 44 -16.74 18.31 -12.34
CA ASN A 44 -18.03 17.95 -12.92
C ASN A 44 -18.32 18.77 -14.19
N VAL A 45 -18.86 18.11 -15.22
CA VAL A 45 -19.30 18.74 -16.46
C VAL A 45 -20.81 18.95 -16.37
N TYR A 46 -21.24 20.17 -16.04
CA TYR A 46 -22.67 20.50 -15.92
C TYR A 46 -23.36 20.75 -17.26
N ASN A 47 -22.61 21.26 -18.25
CA ASN A 47 -23.09 21.55 -19.60
C ASN A 47 -22.34 20.68 -20.61
N PRO A 48 -22.85 19.48 -20.93
CA PRO A 48 -22.15 18.55 -21.82
C PRO A 48 -22.14 19.08 -23.27
N ASP A 49 -20.95 19.11 -23.89
CA ASP A 49 -20.75 19.47 -25.29
C ASP A 49 -20.88 18.23 -26.18
N THR A 50 -21.97 18.13 -26.95
CA THR A 50 -22.24 17.00 -27.84
C THR A 50 -21.28 16.93 -29.04
N THR A 51 -20.57 18.02 -29.35
CA THR A 51 -19.61 18.12 -30.46
C THR A 51 -18.17 17.82 -30.05
N LEU A 52 -17.91 17.66 -28.75
CA LEU A 52 -16.58 17.55 -28.15
C LEU A 52 -15.68 16.53 -28.86
N LYS A 53 -16.19 15.32 -29.11
CA LYS A 53 -15.43 14.26 -29.79
C LYS A 53 -14.95 14.70 -31.18
N GLN A 54 -15.84 15.30 -31.96
CA GLN A 54 -15.51 15.73 -33.32
C GLN A 54 -14.49 16.87 -33.31
N ARG A 55 -14.66 17.84 -32.41
CA ARG A 55 -13.69 18.92 -32.20
C ARG A 55 -12.31 18.37 -31.84
N ILE A 56 -12.23 17.44 -30.89
CA ILE A 56 -10.96 16.81 -30.48
C ILE A 56 -10.28 16.15 -31.68
N LEU A 57 -11.02 15.34 -32.46
CA LEU A 57 -10.47 14.64 -33.61
C LEU A 57 -9.95 15.59 -34.70
N GLN A 58 -10.67 16.69 -34.95
CA GLN A 58 -10.34 17.63 -36.04
C GLN A 58 -9.26 18.64 -35.65
N THR A 59 -9.15 19.02 -34.38
CA THR A 59 -8.36 20.19 -33.97
C THR A 59 -7.30 19.91 -32.91
N GLU A 60 -7.50 18.93 -32.01
CA GLU A 60 -6.67 18.78 -30.80
C GLU A 60 -5.80 17.51 -30.83
N LEU A 61 -6.28 16.42 -31.41
CA LEU A 61 -5.64 15.10 -31.32
C LEU A 61 -4.19 15.09 -31.83
N PRO A 62 -3.84 15.69 -32.99
CA PRO A 62 -2.45 15.71 -33.45
C PRO A 62 -1.51 16.42 -32.47
N ALA A 63 -1.94 17.58 -31.93
CA ALA A 63 -1.16 18.33 -30.95
C ALA A 63 -1.03 17.58 -29.62
N PHE A 64 -2.08 16.88 -29.19
CA PHE A 64 -2.07 16.03 -28.01
C PHE A 64 -1.05 14.90 -28.14
N VAL A 65 -1.09 14.15 -29.24
CA VAL A 65 -0.13 13.05 -29.51
C VAL A 65 1.30 13.58 -29.55
N TYR A 66 1.54 14.72 -30.22
CA TYR A 66 2.85 15.35 -30.26
C TYR A 66 3.37 15.68 -28.86
N ARG A 67 2.53 16.28 -28.00
CA ARG A 67 2.89 16.56 -26.60
C ARG A 67 3.20 15.30 -25.82
N CYS A 68 2.41 14.25 -25.94
CA CYS A 68 2.69 12.97 -25.28
C CYS A 68 4.06 12.40 -25.67
N VAL A 69 4.38 12.39 -26.97
CA VAL A 69 5.67 11.89 -27.47
C VAL A 69 6.82 12.76 -26.99
N LEU A 70 6.67 14.08 -27.01
CA LEU A 70 7.69 15.01 -26.53
C LEU A 70 7.97 14.81 -25.04
N SER A 71 6.92 14.79 -24.21
CA SER A 71 7.04 14.54 -22.76
C SER A 71 7.66 13.17 -22.48
N TYR A 72 7.29 12.14 -23.24
CA TYR A 72 7.90 10.82 -23.09
C TYR A 72 9.42 10.85 -23.37
N LYS A 73 9.85 11.53 -24.44
CA LYS A 73 11.29 11.70 -24.74
C LYS A 73 12.03 12.47 -23.65
N GLN A 74 11.41 13.51 -23.10
CA GLN A 74 11.97 14.26 -21.97
C GLN A 74 12.10 13.39 -20.72
N LEU A 75 11.09 12.58 -20.39
CA LEU A 75 11.16 11.65 -19.27
C LEU A 75 12.26 10.60 -19.45
N LEU A 76 12.46 10.10 -20.68
CA LEU A 76 13.54 9.17 -20.97
C LEU A 76 14.93 9.79 -20.80
N SER A 77 15.13 11.06 -21.20
CA SER A 77 16.44 11.70 -21.08
C SER A 77 16.87 11.89 -19.62
N ILE A 78 15.92 12.13 -18.71
CA ILE A 78 16.20 12.35 -17.28
C ILE A 78 16.12 11.09 -16.42
N GLY A 79 15.49 10.02 -16.92
CA GLY A 79 14.99 8.95 -16.06
C GLY A 79 15.02 7.54 -16.64
N HIS A 80 15.76 7.26 -17.72
CA HIS A 80 15.77 5.92 -18.35
C HIS A 80 16.11 4.75 -17.42
N HIS A 81 16.87 4.98 -16.35
CA HIS A 81 17.24 3.97 -15.35
C HIS A 81 16.38 4.02 -14.08
N LYS A 82 15.43 4.97 -14.00
CA LYS A 82 14.57 5.20 -12.84
C LYS A 82 13.21 4.54 -13.05
N GLY A 83 12.61 4.07 -11.95
CA GLY A 83 11.21 3.61 -11.97
C GLY A 83 10.24 4.79 -12.17
N ILE A 84 9.04 4.50 -12.69
CA ILE A 84 8.04 5.55 -12.95
C ILE A 84 7.71 6.40 -11.71
N TRP A 85 7.65 5.76 -10.54
CA TRP A 85 7.38 6.42 -9.26
C TRP A 85 8.49 7.35 -8.77
N GLN A 86 9.66 7.35 -9.41
CA GLN A 86 10.77 8.26 -9.09
C GLN A 86 10.80 9.49 -10.01
N VAL A 87 9.96 9.51 -11.05
CA VAL A 87 9.93 10.56 -12.08
C VAL A 87 8.53 11.14 -12.32
N CYS A 88 7.48 10.48 -11.83
CA CYS A 88 6.12 10.99 -11.94
C CYS A 88 5.93 12.21 -11.03
N PRO A 89 5.01 13.14 -11.39
CA PRO A 89 4.59 14.22 -10.50
C PRO A 89 4.13 13.71 -9.12
N ASP A 90 4.34 14.51 -8.08
CA ASP A 90 3.97 14.20 -6.68
C ASP A 90 2.49 13.87 -6.53
N TYR A 91 1.64 14.48 -7.35
CA TYR A 91 0.22 14.14 -7.46
C TYR A 91 -0.02 12.62 -7.56
N PHE A 92 0.75 11.89 -8.38
CA PHE A 92 0.56 10.44 -8.51
C PHE A 92 1.07 9.65 -7.30
N LEU A 93 2.02 10.18 -6.54
CA LEU A 93 2.49 9.58 -5.29
C LEU A 93 1.41 9.69 -4.22
N GLU A 94 0.78 10.86 -4.10
CA GLU A 94 -0.37 11.08 -3.21
C GLU A 94 -1.52 10.14 -3.56
N GLN A 95 -1.87 10.05 -4.85
CA GLN A 95 -2.93 9.14 -5.32
C GLN A 95 -2.61 7.66 -5.08
N GLN A 96 -1.34 7.26 -5.20
CA GLN A 96 -0.92 5.91 -4.85
C GLN A 96 -1.10 5.62 -3.36
N GLU A 97 -0.81 6.60 -2.51
CA GLU A 97 -0.92 6.47 -1.06
C GLU A 97 -2.39 6.41 -0.60
N GLU A 98 -3.24 7.29 -1.13
CA GLU A 98 -4.70 7.23 -0.94
C GLU A 98 -5.26 5.86 -1.33
N LEU A 99 -4.86 5.34 -2.50
CA LEU A 99 -5.26 4.03 -2.97
C LEU A 99 -4.84 2.90 -2.02
N ARG A 100 -3.62 2.96 -1.44
CA ARG A 100 -3.16 1.97 -0.47
C ARG A 100 -4.00 2.00 0.79
N MET A 101 -4.27 3.19 1.33
CA MET A 101 -5.10 3.35 2.52
C MET A 101 -6.53 2.83 2.29
N GLU A 102 -7.12 3.11 1.12
CA GLU A 102 -8.46 2.65 0.79
C GLU A 102 -8.53 1.12 0.60
N ARG A 103 -7.49 0.51 -0.01
CA ARG A 103 -7.47 -0.91 -0.39
C ARG A 103 -6.84 -1.84 0.65
N ASN A 104 -6.21 -1.29 1.68
CA ASN A 104 -5.63 -2.06 2.79
C ASN A 104 -6.01 -1.43 4.14
N PRO A 105 -7.09 -1.91 4.80
CA PRO A 105 -7.52 -1.39 6.09
C PRO A 105 -6.47 -1.51 7.20
N LEU A 106 -5.61 -2.54 7.17
CA LEU A 106 -4.53 -2.67 8.14
C LEU A 106 -3.45 -1.61 7.91
N TYR A 107 -3.13 -1.32 6.65
CA TYR A 107 -2.20 -0.25 6.29
C TYR A 107 -2.71 1.09 6.80
N LYS A 108 -3.96 1.43 6.49
CA LYS A 108 -4.62 2.64 6.96
C LYS A 108 -4.58 2.76 8.49
N TYR A 109 -5.00 1.70 9.18
CA TYR A 109 -4.95 1.66 10.63
C TYR A 109 -3.55 1.92 11.19
N LEU A 110 -2.51 1.25 10.65
CA LEU A 110 -1.15 1.42 11.14
C LEU A 110 -0.62 2.84 10.88
N VAL A 111 -0.89 3.43 9.71
CA VAL A 111 -0.52 4.82 9.40
C VAL A 111 -1.21 5.80 10.35
N GLU A 112 -2.50 5.61 10.63
CA GLU A 112 -3.30 6.52 11.46
C GLU A 112 -3.08 6.35 12.97
N ASN A 113 -2.60 5.18 13.43
CA ASN A 113 -2.59 4.84 14.86
C ASN A 113 -1.19 4.51 15.42
N THR A 114 -0.15 4.52 14.58
CA THR A 114 1.21 4.15 15.02
C THR A 114 2.27 5.10 14.49
N ARG A 115 3.40 5.16 15.20
CA ARG A 115 4.59 5.90 14.78
C ARG A 115 5.85 5.06 14.98
N TYR A 116 6.88 5.43 14.22
CA TYR A 116 8.20 4.87 14.39
C TYR A 116 8.82 5.35 15.70
N LYS A 117 9.29 4.41 16.51
CA LYS A 117 10.10 4.67 17.70
C LYS A 117 11.13 3.58 17.88
N ARG A 118 12.40 3.92 17.66
CA ARG A 118 13.52 2.98 17.76
C ARG A 118 13.52 2.27 19.11
N GLY A 119 13.60 0.93 19.08
CA GLY A 119 13.65 0.09 20.28
C GLY A 119 12.29 -0.15 20.95
N ALA A 120 11.22 0.51 20.52
CA ALA A 120 9.88 0.17 20.98
C ALA A 120 9.49 -1.24 20.51
N VAL A 121 8.73 -1.96 21.33
CA VAL A 121 8.27 -3.31 21.04
C VAL A 121 6.80 -3.41 21.40
N VAL A 122 5.99 -3.85 20.45
CA VAL A 122 4.56 -4.10 20.65
C VAL A 122 4.26 -5.54 20.26
N LYS A 123 3.40 -6.22 21.02
CA LYS A 123 2.99 -7.58 20.64
C LYS A 123 2.02 -7.50 19.48
N ILE A 124 2.10 -8.46 18.56
CA ILE A 124 1.15 -8.54 17.45
C ILE A 124 -0.29 -8.74 17.94
N GLU A 125 -0.47 -9.33 19.13
CA GLU A 125 -1.77 -9.55 19.75
C GLU A 125 -2.43 -8.24 20.15
N ASP A 126 -1.67 -7.31 20.73
CA ASP A 126 -2.17 -5.99 21.12
C ASP A 126 -2.59 -5.19 19.87
N ILE A 127 -1.76 -5.22 18.81
CA ILE A 127 -2.09 -4.61 17.51
C ILE A 127 -3.35 -5.23 16.91
N ARG A 128 -3.50 -6.55 16.97
CA ARG A 128 -4.68 -7.25 16.44
C ARG A 128 -5.94 -6.91 17.21
N THR A 129 -5.86 -6.79 18.53
CA THR A 129 -6.99 -6.39 19.39
C THR A 129 -7.43 -4.98 19.02
N ASN A 130 -6.52 -4.00 19.08
CA ASN A 130 -6.82 -2.60 18.76
C ASN A 130 -7.32 -2.44 17.31
N PHE A 131 -6.73 -3.16 16.35
CA PHE A 131 -7.20 -3.16 14.96
C PHE A 131 -8.60 -3.77 14.82
N SER A 132 -8.93 -4.84 15.56
CA SER A 132 -10.27 -5.43 15.53
C SER A 132 -11.32 -4.47 16.09
N GLU A 133 -10.97 -3.72 17.13
CA GLU A 133 -11.80 -2.67 17.72
C GLU A 133 -12.01 -1.52 16.74
N TRP A 134 -10.93 -0.99 16.15
CA TRP A 134 -10.99 0.07 15.13
C TRP A 134 -11.83 -0.34 13.92
N LEU A 135 -11.71 -1.60 13.48
CA LEU A 135 -12.46 -2.13 12.34
C LEU A 135 -13.91 -2.50 12.68
N GLY A 136 -14.29 -2.50 13.97
CA GLY A 136 -15.58 -2.96 14.45
C GLY A 136 -15.87 -4.44 14.20
N LYS A 137 -14.84 -5.26 13.95
CA LYS A 137 -15.01 -6.70 13.66
C LYS A 137 -13.81 -7.52 14.12
N LYS A 138 -14.06 -8.76 14.53
CA LYS A 138 -13.01 -9.66 15.01
C LYS A 138 -12.04 -10.03 13.87
N VAL A 139 -10.75 -9.76 14.08
CA VAL A 139 -9.68 -10.15 13.15
C VAL A 139 -8.92 -11.34 13.70
N SER A 140 -8.75 -12.39 12.89
CA SER A 140 -8.04 -13.61 13.30
C SER A 140 -6.52 -13.48 13.14
N LYS A 141 -6.07 -12.87 12.04
CA LYS A 141 -4.66 -12.76 11.64
C LYS A 141 -4.37 -11.43 10.94
N LEU A 142 -3.17 -10.90 11.16
CA LEU A 142 -2.65 -9.72 10.48
C LEU A 142 -1.71 -10.12 9.34
N ASP A 143 -1.66 -9.28 8.30
CA ASP A 143 -0.70 -9.44 7.20
C ASP A 143 0.64 -8.81 7.58
N ASN A 144 1.64 -9.64 7.87
CA ASN A 144 2.97 -9.17 8.31
C ASN A 144 3.65 -8.27 7.25
N GLY A 145 3.38 -8.48 5.97
CA GLY A 145 3.94 -7.68 4.88
C GLY A 145 3.50 -6.22 4.93
N THR A 146 2.33 -5.94 5.51
CA THR A 146 1.79 -4.58 5.63
C THR A 146 2.65 -3.71 6.57
N PHE A 147 3.26 -4.28 7.61
CA PHE A 147 4.13 -3.52 8.52
C PHE A 147 5.33 -2.91 7.78
N GLY A 148 6.01 -3.71 6.96
CA GLY A 148 7.13 -3.24 6.15
C GLY A 148 6.73 -2.26 5.04
N GLN A 149 5.46 -2.26 4.61
CA GLN A 149 4.93 -1.27 3.67
C GLN A 149 4.71 0.09 4.33
N VAL A 150 4.30 0.10 5.61
CA VAL A 150 4.13 1.34 6.38
C VAL A 150 5.49 1.92 6.74
N ASN A 151 6.39 1.09 7.25
CA ASN A 151 7.75 1.49 7.54
C ASN A 151 8.68 0.28 7.41
N THR A 152 9.72 0.41 6.58
CA THR A 152 10.70 -0.66 6.33
C THR A 152 11.48 -1.09 7.58
N GLU A 153 11.49 -0.27 8.64
CA GLU A 153 12.12 -0.59 9.92
C GLU A 153 11.18 -1.26 10.93
N TYR A 154 9.91 -1.47 10.58
CA TYR A 154 9.01 -2.30 11.37
C TYR A 154 9.36 -3.77 11.15
N VAL A 155 10.00 -4.37 12.14
CA VAL A 155 10.46 -5.77 12.08
C VAL A 155 9.47 -6.66 12.82
N VAL A 156 8.79 -7.53 12.07
CA VAL A 156 7.93 -8.57 12.65
C VAL A 156 8.75 -9.83 12.88
N GLU A 157 8.88 -10.25 14.14
CA GLU A 157 9.67 -11.43 14.49
C GLU A 157 9.04 -12.25 15.62
N VAL A 158 9.52 -13.47 15.76
CA VAL A 158 9.09 -14.40 16.80
C VAL A 158 10.17 -14.44 17.88
N CYS A 159 9.81 -14.07 19.11
CA CYS A 159 10.72 -14.08 20.24
C CYS A 159 10.17 -14.93 21.40
N LYS A 160 11.02 -15.21 22.38
CA LYS A 160 10.61 -15.82 23.65
C LYS A 160 10.33 -14.70 24.64
N ILE A 161 9.12 -14.67 25.18
CA ILE A 161 8.69 -13.72 26.20
C ILE A 161 8.59 -14.43 27.54
N CYS A 162 9.04 -13.80 28.62
CA CYS A 162 8.85 -14.31 29.98
C CYS A 162 7.37 -14.19 30.40
N LYS A 163 6.77 -15.28 30.90
CA LYS A 163 5.38 -15.29 31.39
C LYS A 163 5.17 -14.41 32.63
N SER A 164 6.22 -14.17 33.42
CA SER A 164 6.14 -13.44 34.68
C SER A 164 6.26 -11.92 34.48
N CYS A 165 7.32 -11.45 33.80
CA CYS A 165 7.54 -10.01 33.59
C CYS A 165 7.09 -9.51 32.21
N ASN A 166 6.66 -10.41 31.31
CA ASN A 166 6.17 -10.08 29.98
C ASN A 166 7.18 -9.35 29.06
N ASN A 167 8.46 -9.34 29.44
CA ASN A 167 9.59 -8.84 28.64
C ASN A 167 10.22 -9.96 27.81
N GLU A 168 11.09 -9.60 26.86
CA GLU A 168 11.92 -10.55 26.12
C GLU A 168 12.75 -11.39 27.10
N HIS A 169 12.71 -12.72 26.93
CA HIS A 169 13.28 -13.66 27.88
C HIS A 169 14.81 -13.61 27.82
N SER A 170 15.41 -13.20 28.94
CA SER A 170 16.84 -13.35 29.22
C SER A 170 17.02 -14.02 30.58
N LYS A 171 18.23 -14.52 30.88
CA LYS A 171 18.58 -15.07 32.20
C LYS A 171 18.46 -14.05 33.35
N SER A 172 18.29 -12.78 33.03
CA SER A 172 18.24 -11.65 33.96
C SER A 172 16.98 -10.80 33.78
N CYS A 173 15.94 -11.30 33.10
CA CYS A 173 14.73 -10.50 32.82
C CYS A 173 13.83 -10.31 34.04
N CYS A 174 13.87 -11.21 35.03
CA CYS A 174 13.23 -11.10 36.35
C CYS A 174 13.72 -12.23 37.28
N GLU A 175 13.38 -12.19 38.56
CA GLU A 175 13.73 -13.24 39.54
C GLU A 175 13.22 -14.64 39.14
N ASN A 176 12.11 -14.70 38.41
CA ASN A 176 11.48 -15.94 37.94
C ASN A 176 11.88 -16.31 36.49
N SER A 177 13.05 -15.84 36.02
CA SER A 177 13.51 -16.06 34.64
C SER A 177 14.07 -17.47 34.40
N ASP A 178 13.19 -18.47 34.38
CA ASP A 178 13.50 -19.84 33.99
C ASP A 178 13.13 -20.10 32.51
N ARG A 179 13.77 -21.09 31.88
CA ARG A 179 13.41 -21.57 30.54
C ARG A 179 12.01 -22.17 30.49
N LYS A 180 11.45 -22.65 31.62
CA LYS A 180 10.08 -23.18 31.70
C LYS A 180 9.03 -22.06 31.75
N THR A 181 9.42 -20.86 32.19
CA THR A 181 8.54 -19.69 32.32
C THR A 181 8.53 -18.81 31.07
N ARG A 182 9.02 -19.29 29.92
CA ARG A 182 8.95 -18.55 28.64
C ARG A 182 7.84 -19.06 27.72
N VAL A 183 7.30 -18.17 26.90
CA VAL A 183 6.31 -18.45 25.84
C VAL A 183 6.78 -17.85 24.53
N THR A 184 6.53 -18.53 23.41
CA THR A 184 6.80 -17.98 22.08
C THR A 184 5.71 -16.99 21.71
N ARG A 185 6.07 -15.77 21.33
CA ARG A 185 5.13 -14.75 20.85
C ARG A 185 5.71 -14.02 19.65
N THR A 186 4.82 -13.48 18.82
CA THR A 186 5.21 -12.60 17.72
C THR A 186 5.12 -11.15 18.19
N ILE A 187 6.18 -10.40 17.94
CA ILE A 187 6.30 -8.98 18.27
C ILE A 187 6.59 -8.16 17.00
N VAL A 188 6.33 -6.87 17.08
CA VAL A 188 6.74 -5.88 16.08
C VAL A 188 7.68 -4.90 16.76
N ARG A 189 8.90 -4.80 16.25
CA ARG A 189 9.90 -3.84 16.73
C ARG A 189 9.77 -2.49 16.02
N ASN A 190 10.25 -1.46 16.71
CA ASN A 190 10.31 -0.06 16.29
C ASN A 190 8.94 0.62 16.07
N LEU A 191 7.87 0.04 16.59
CA LEU A 191 6.51 0.53 16.46
C LEU A 191 6.00 0.96 17.84
N GLU A 192 5.35 2.11 17.90
CA GLU A 192 4.64 2.62 19.08
C GLU A 192 3.25 3.11 18.66
N PHE A 193 2.23 2.92 19.49
CA PHE A 193 0.92 3.55 19.28
C PHE A 193 1.00 5.06 19.55
N PHE A 194 0.15 5.85 18.89
CA PHE A 194 -0.07 7.22 19.35
C PHE A 194 -0.60 7.18 20.79
N SER A 195 -0.07 8.07 21.64
CA SER A 195 -0.60 8.25 22.98
C SER A 195 -1.98 8.90 22.85
N ASN A 196 -3.00 8.33 23.49
CA ASN A 196 -4.26 9.04 23.65
C ASN A 196 -3.99 10.22 24.59
N GLU A 197 -3.93 11.44 24.05
CA GLU A 197 -4.10 12.67 24.83
C GLU A 197 -5.56 12.82 25.26
#